data_AF-A0A1H4CGW0-F1
#
_entry.id   AF-A0A1H4CGW0-F1
#
_cell.length_a   1.000
_cell.length_b   1.000
_cell.length_c   1.000
_cell.angle_alpha   90.00
_cell.angle_beta   90.00
_cell.angle_gamma   90.00
#
_symmetry.space_group_name_H-M   'P 1'
#
loop_
_entity.id
_entity.type
_entity.pdbx_description
1 polymer ?
#
loop_
_entity_poly.entity_id
_entity_poly.type
_entity_poly.pdbx_seq_one_letter_code
_entity_poly.pdbx_strand_id
1 'polypeptide(L)'
;SLTSIPEGFNPTVGGSLDLRPNCIKPEGWKKSEHENMPVNIPEPFIKWGKGKGDYIYCDGRFSEVISKKGNIWELKDLGKNNRYYLVSDGKGKYAHGETIKEAREDLVFKISNRDKSEYKGLDVDKKFPYEKCIEMYRVITGACSAGTKNFIVSRKIQPQAFTIRCMVKLTKGEYGANAFKAFFNL
;
A
#
# COMPACT_ATOMS: atom_id res chain seq x y z
N SER A 1 -16.09 27.23 -31.07
CA SER A 1 -15.46 26.35 -30.06
C SER A 1 -14.20 25.77 -30.67
N LEU A 2 -13.09 25.62 -29.92
CA LEU A 2 -11.90 24.91 -30.43
C LEU A 2 -12.23 23.42 -30.57
N THR A 3 -12.14 22.87 -31.77
CA THR A 3 -12.48 21.46 -32.06
C THR A 3 -11.25 20.55 -32.14
N SER A 4 -10.05 21.11 -32.33
CA SER A 4 -8.77 20.38 -32.38
C SER A 4 -7.60 21.30 -32.03
N ILE A 5 -6.46 20.72 -31.64
CA ILE A 5 -5.20 21.45 -31.41
C ILE A 5 -4.43 21.54 -32.73
N PRO A 6 -4.08 22.75 -33.23
CA PRO A 6 -3.31 22.91 -34.46
C PRO A 6 -1.88 22.35 -34.35
N GLU A 7 -1.31 21.93 -35.47
CA GLU A 7 0.11 21.60 -35.55
C GLU A 7 0.96 22.84 -35.21
N GLY A 8 1.99 22.66 -34.38
CA GLY A 8 2.83 23.77 -33.89
C GLY A 8 2.20 24.61 -32.77
N PHE A 9 1.09 24.18 -32.18
CA PHE A 9 0.46 24.87 -31.04
C PHE A 9 1.39 24.91 -29.81
N ASN A 10 1.95 26.09 -29.51
CA ASN A 10 2.86 26.33 -28.38
C ASN A 10 2.51 27.64 -27.66
N PRO A 11 1.39 27.70 -26.92
CA PRO A 11 0.98 28.92 -26.26
C PRO A 11 1.86 29.21 -25.04
N THR A 12 2.30 30.47 -24.89
CA THR A 12 2.81 30.95 -23.59
C THR A 12 1.63 31.45 -22.77
N VAL A 13 1.31 30.74 -21.69
CA VAL A 13 0.20 31.12 -20.79
C VAL A 13 0.75 31.51 -19.41
N GLY A 14 0.30 32.66 -18.89
CA GLY A 14 0.66 33.15 -17.55
C GLY A 14 -0.18 32.57 -16.41
N GLY A 15 -0.87 31.45 -16.66
CA GLY A 15 -1.85 30.82 -15.77
C GLY A 15 -2.18 29.41 -16.23
N SER A 16 -3.43 28.96 -16.11
CA SER A 16 -3.85 27.62 -16.55
C SER A 16 -4.44 27.62 -17.96
N LEU A 17 -4.11 26.58 -18.73
CA LEU A 17 -4.74 26.24 -20.01
C LEU A 17 -5.66 25.03 -19.78
N ASP A 18 -6.97 25.22 -19.91
CA ASP A 18 -7.96 24.14 -19.81
C ASP A 18 -8.24 23.54 -21.20
N LEU A 19 -7.80 22.30 -21.40
CA LEU A 19 -8.05 21.53 -22.62
C LEU A 19 -9.12 20.49 -22.33
N ARG A 20 -10.30 20.67 -22.92
CA ARG A 20 -11.38 19.69 -22.76
C ARG A 20 -10.96 18.34 -23.35
N PRO A 21 -11.30 17.20 -22.72
CA PRO A 21 -10.87 15.86 -23.16
C PRO A 21 -11.20 15.53 -24.62
N ASN A 22 -12.22 16.18 -25.19
CA ASN A 22 -12.61 15.98 -26.58
C ASN A 22 -11.61 16.56 -27.60
N CYS A 23 -10.71 17.45 -27.17
CA CYS A 23 -9.74 18.14 -28.04
C CYS A 23 -8.39 17.40 -28.15
N ILE A 24 -8.13 16.39 -27.32
CA ILE A 24 -6.88 15.62 -27.30
C ILE A 24 -7.22 14.14 -27.49
N LYS A 25 -7.33 13.72 -28.74
CA LYS A 25 -7.41 12.30 -29.10
C LYS A 25 -6.26 12.01 -30.06
N PRO A 26 -5.09 11.60 -29.55
CA PRO A 26 -4.01 11.14 -30.40
C PRO A 26 -4.52 10.04 -31.33
N GLU A 27 -3.95 9.97 -32.53
CA GLU A 27 -4.24 8.88 -33.45
C GLU A 27 -3.92 7.53 -32.75
N GLY A 28 -4.88 6.59 -32.78
CA GLY A 28 -4.77 5.33 -32.04
C GLY A 28 -5.26 5.34 -30.59
N TRP A 29 -5.71 6.48 -30.04
CA TRP A 29 -6.26 6.54 -28.67
C TRP A 29 -7.58 5.78 -28.56
N LYS A 30 -7.63 4.76 -27.69
CA LYS A 30 -8.85 4.00 -27.40
C LYS A 30 -9.33 4.27 -25.99
N LYS A 31 -10.53 4.85 -25.89
CA LYS A 31 -11.22 5.15 -24.64
C LYS A 31 -11.30 3.94 -23.69
N SER A 32 -11.60 2.76 -24.23
CA SER A 32 -11.71 1.49 -23.50
C SER A 32 -10.40 0.99 -22.88
N GLU A 33 -9.25 1.45 -23.38
CA GLU A 33 -7.95 1.13 -22.79
C GLU A 33 -7.71 1.95 -21.51
N HIS A 34 -8.41 3.08 -21.31
CA HIS A 34 -8.19 4.00 -20.18
C HIS A 34 -9.41 4.21 -19.28
N GLU A 35 -10.62 3.90 -19.74
CA GLU A 35 -11.83 3.93 -18.93
C GLU A 35 -11.90 2.74 -17.98
N ASN A 36 -12.22 3.00 -16.72
CA ASN A 36 -12.37 1.96 -15.69
C ASN A 36 -11.13 1.09 -15.50
N MET A 37 -9.93 1.58 -15.85
CA MET A 37 -8.72 1.00 -15.27
C MET A 37 -8.90 1.06 -13.75
N PRO A 38 -8.87 -0.07 -13.03
CA PRO A 38 -8.78 0.00 -11.59
C PRO A 38 -7.57 0.87 -11.29
N VAL A 39 -7.72 1.86 -10.42
CA VAL A 39 -6.60 2.63 -9.87
C VAL A 39 -5.80 1.66 -9.01
N ASN A 40 -5.09 0.77 -9.68
CA ASN A 40 -4.12 -0.16 -9.15
C ASN A 40 -2.79 0.18 -9.83
N ILE A 41 -2.57 1.48 -10.07
CA ILE A 41 -1.23 2.02 -10.22
C ILE A 41 -0.73 2.02 -8.77
N PRO A 42 0.13 1.08 -8.34
CA PRO A 42 0.80 1.23 -7.05
C PRO A 42 1.39 2.64 -7.06
N GLU A 43 1.04 3.45 -6.06
CA GLU A 43 1.46 4.86 -6.01
C GLU A 43 2.93 4.93 -6.40
N PRO A 44 3.27 5.78 -7.40
CA PRO A 44 4.47 5.58 -8.15
C PRO A 44 5.66 5.81 -7.22
N PHE A 45 6.35 4.71 -6.91
CA PHE A 45 7.57 4.72 -6.11
C PHE A 45 8.72 5.18 -7.02
N ILE A 46 8.81 6.50 -7.18
CA ILE A 46 9.75 7.14 -8.11
C ILE A 46 11.02 7.47 -7.33
N LYS A 47 12.17 7.11 -7.92
CA LYS A 47 13.49 7.52 -7.46
C LYS A 47 14.09 8.50 -8.46
N TRP A 48 14.69 9.57 -7.96
CA TRP A 48 15.33 10.61 -8.77
C TRP A 48 16.66 11.04 -8.16
N GLY A 49 17.60 11.55 -8.96
CA GLY A 49 18.94 11.99 -8.53
C GLY A 49 20.10 11.10 -9.01
N LYS A 50 21.33 11.39 -8.57
CA LYS A 50 22.54 10.65 -8.94
C LYS A 50 22.66 9.36 -8.11
N GLY A 51 23.03 8.24 -8.73
CA GLY A 51 23.22 6.96 -8.02
C GLY A 51 21.92 6.25 -7.60
N LYS A 52 21.81 5.79 -6.33
CA LYS A 52 20.68 4.96 -5.83
C LYS A 52 19.34 5.74 -5.64
N GLY A 53 19.30 7.01 -6.03
CA GLY A 53 18.18 7.94 -5.87
C GLY A 53 18.39 8.84 -4.66
N ASP A 54 18.71 10.11 -4.91
CA ASP A 54 18.85 11.16 -3.89
C ASP A 54 17.48 11.59 -3.36
N TYR A 55 16.41 11.34 -4.12
CA TYR A 55 15.04 11.68 -3.76
C TYR A 55 14.07 10.54 -4.05
N ILE A 56 13.03 10.44 -3.23
CA ILE A 56 11.93 9.48 -3.37
C ILE A 56 10.59 10.21 -3.32
N TYR A 57 9.73 9.89 -4.28
CA TYR A 57 8.30 10.21 -4.24
C TYR A 57 7.49 8.93 -3.98
N CYS A 58 6.66 8.94 -2.94
CA CYS A 58 6.01 7.76 -2.38
C CYS A 58 4.86 8.19 -1.45
N ASP A 59 3.67 7.57 -1.53
CA ASP A 59 2.48 7.96 -0.74
C ASP A 59 2.19 9.49 -0.74
N GLY A 60 2.38 10.16 -1.89
CA GLY A 60 2.21 11.62 -2.02
C GLY A 60 3.26 12.48 -1.30
N ARG A 61 4.31 11.86 -0.73
CA ARG A 61 5.42 12.54 -0.07
C ARG A 61 6.66 12.55 -0.96
N PHE A 62 7.22 13.74 -1.17
CA PHE A 62 8.52 13.92 -1.83
C PHE A 62 9.61 14.18 -0.79
N SER A 63 10.66 13.34 -0.81
CA SER A 63 11.60 13.21 0.30
C SER A 63 13.03 13.09 -0.21
N GLU A 64 13.98 13.68 0.51
CA GLU A 64 15.41 13.44 0.34
C GLU A 64 15.81 12.11 0.99
N VAL A 65 16.64 11.32 0.32
CA VAL A 65 17.19 10.06 0.82
C VAL A 65 18.48 10.35 1.57
N ILE A 66 18.46 10.22 2.89
CA ILE A 66 19.63 10.43 3.74
C ILE A 66 20.52 9.19 3.76
N SER A 67 19.91 8.01 3.89
CA SER A 67 20.63 6.74 3.88
C SER A 67 19.76 5.59 3.38
N LYS A 68 20.40 4.52 2.88
CA LYS A 68 19.72 3.30 2.45
C LYS A 68 20.49 2.06 2.89
N LYS A 69 19.80 1.14 3.59
CA LYS A 69 20.33 -0.18 3.96
C LYS A 69 19.31 -1.27 3.63
N GLY A 70 19.58 -2.05 2.58
CA GLY A 70 18.65 -3.08 2.09
C GLY A 70 17.32 -2.47 1.64
N ASN A 71 16.22 -2.90 2.27
CA ASN A 71 14.87 -2.40 2.02
C ASN A 71 14.43 -1.32 3.01
N ILE A 72 15.38 -0.63 3.64
CA ILE A 72 15.12 0.46 4.60
C ILE A 72 15.76 1.74 4.05
N TRP A 73 14.98 2.81 4.01
CA TRP A 73 15.42 4.16 3.67
C TRP A 73 15.20 5.06 4.88
N GLU A 74 16.18 5.89 5.15
CA GLU A 74 16.04 7.04 6.04
C GLU A 74 15.81 8.28 5.19
N LEU A 75 14.72 8.98 5.46
CA LEU A 75 14.19 10.05 4.64
C LEU A 75 14.04 11.34 5.43
N LYS A 76 14.04 12.45 4.70
CA LYS A 76 13.78 13.80 5.20
C LYS A 76 12.82 14.52 4.25
N ASP A 77 11.79 15.17 4.78
CA ASP A 77 10.89 15.98 3.96
C ASP A 77 11.64 17.22 3.47
N LEU A 78 11.39 17.65 2.23
CA LEU A 78 12.01 18.86 1.70
C LEU A 78 11.65 20.09 2.54
N GLY A 79 12.65 20.91 2.85
CA GLY A 79 12.47 22.15 3.61
C GLY A 79 12.14 21.95 5.09
N LYS A 80 12.12 20.71 5.60
CA LYS A 80 11.89 20.41 7.02
C LYS A 80 13.13 19.79 7.65
N ASN A 81 13.26 19.91 8.97
CA ASN A 81 14.31 19.25 9.75
C ASN A 81 13.77 18.02 10.47
N ASN A 82 13.12 17.12 9.75
CA ASN A 82 12.62 15.85 10.27
C ASN A 82 13.41 14.65 9.72
N ARG A 83 13.32 13.53 10.42
CA ARG A 83 13.81 12.22 9.94
C ARG A 83 12.73 11.19 10.17
N TYR A 84 12.56 10.31 9.19
CA TYR A 84 11.64 9.18 9.27
C TYR A 84 12.15 8.05 8.39
N TYR A 85 11.49 6.91 8.48
CA TYR A 85 11.88 5.70 7.78
C TYR A 85 10.81 5.26 6.81
N LEU A 86 11.26 4.74 5.67
CA LEU A 86 10.46 3.98 4.73
C LEU A 86 11.00 2.56 4.69
N VAL A 87 10.13 1.56 4.86
CA VAL A 87 10.51 0.15 4.81
C VAL A 87 9.71 -0.53 3.71
N SER A 88 10.38 -1.31 2.86
CA SER A 88 9.75 -2.10 1.79
C SER A 88 9.91 -3.60 2.00
N ASP A 89 8.96 -4.38 1.49
CA ASP A 89 9.08 -5.83 1.40
C ASP A 89 9.85 -6.30 0.14
N GLY A 90 10.25 -5.37 -0.73
CA GLY A 90 10.90 -5.68 -2.02
C GLY A 90 9.94 -6.25 -3.08
N LYS A 91 8.65 -6.38 -2.76
CA LYS A 91 7.59 -6.90 -3.64
C LYS A 91 6.54 -5.82 -3.96
N GLY A 92 6.93 -4.55 -3.81
CA GLY A 92 6.08 -3.40 -4.12
C GLY A 92 5.25 -2.88 -2.95
N LYS A 93 5.38 -3.44 -1.74
CA LYS A 93 4.82 -2.81 -0.54
C LYS A 93 5.89 -1.96 0.14
N TYR A 94 5.46 -0.86 0.72
CA TYR A 94 6.31 0.00 1.53
C TYR A 94 5.48 0.75 2.57
N ALA A 95 6.03 1.07 3.73
CA ALA A 95 5.35 1.84 4.76
C ALA A 95 6.29 2.81 5.46
N HIS A 96 5.71 3.90 5.94
CA HIS A 96 6.41 4.98 6.62
C HIS A 96 6.30 4.80 8.14
N GLY A 97 7.26 5.35 8.88
CA GLY A 97 7.20 5.46 10.34
C GLY A 97 8.29 6.37 10.86
N GLU A 98 8.10 6.96 12.04
CA GLU A 98 9.12 7.77 12.71
C GLU A 98 10.31 6.89 13.15
N THR A 99 10.04 5.60 13.36
CA THR A 99 11.06 4.58 13.63
C THR A 99 10.99 3.42 12.63
N ILE A 100 12.10 2.69 12.47
CA ILE A 100 12.14 1.46 11.66
C ILE A 100 11.10 0.44 12.16
N LYS A 101 10.92 0.35 13.49
CA LYS A 101 9.96 -0.58 14.10
C LYS A 101 8.53 -0.23 13.69
N GLU A 102 8.14 1.03 13.83
CA GLU A 102 6.83 1.52 13.43
C GLU A 102 6.58 1.31 11.93
N ALA A 103 7.54 1.65 11.08
CA ALA A 103 7.45 1.45 9.64
C ALA A 103 7.26 -0.04 9.28
N ARG A 104 7.92 -0.95 10.00
CA ARG A 104 7.72 -2.41 9.82
C ARG A 104 6.35 -2.85 10.27
N GLU A 105 5.85 -2.35 11.39
CA GLU A 105 4.51 -2.65 11.89
C GLU A 105 3.44 -2.19 10.91
N ASP A 106 3.54 -0.96 10.39
CA ASP A 106 2.60 -0.44 9.40
C ASP A 106 2.67 -1.17 8.05
N LEU A 107 3.85 -1.67 7.67
CA LEU A 107 4.02 -2.51 6.47
C LEU A 107 3.16 -3.78 6.54
N VAL A 108 3.04 -4.40 7.73
CA VAL A 108 2.17 -5.58 7.96
C VAL A 108 0.72 -5.26 7.62
N PHE A 109 0.29 -4.03 7.85
CA PHE A 109 -1.10 -3.62 7.62
C PHE A 109 -1.37 -3.10 6.19
N LYS A 110 -0.39 -3.05 5.28
CA LYS A 110 -0.66 -2.78 3.86
C LYS A 110 -0.95 -4.08 3.10
N ILE A 111 -2.23 -4.31 2.77
CA ILE A 111 -2.67 -5.44 1.93
C ILE A 111 -2.50 -5.03 0.47
N SER A 112 -1.72 -5.79 -0.31
CA SER A 112 -1.62 -5.61 -1.76
C SER A 112 -2.49 -6.59 -2.55
N ASN A 113 -2.72 -7.79 -2.02
CA ASN A 113 -3.49 -8.84 -2.66
C ASN A 113 -4.65 -9.27 -1.76
N ARG A 114 -5.89 -9.17 -2.25
CA ARG A 114 -7.09 -9.66 -1.56
C ARG A 114 -7.49 -11.08 -1.98
N ASP A 115 -6.64 -11.76 -2.75
CA ASP A 115 -6.87 -13.14 -3.13
C ASP A 115 -6.82 -14.05 -1.91
N LYS A 116 -7.92 -14.76 -1.69
CA LYS A 116 -8.08 -15.72 -0.60
C LYS A 116 -7.54 -17.10 -0.97
N SER A 117 -7.23 -17.35 -2.24
CA SER A 117 -6.81 -18.66 -2.76
C SER A 117 -5.58 -19.22 -2.03
N GLU A 118 -4.62 -18.35 -1.69
CA GLU A 118 -3.38 -18.69 -0.96
C GLU A 118 -3.64 -19.34 0.41
N TYR A 119 -4.80 -19.04 1.02
CA TYR A 119 -5.14 -19.51 2.36
C TYR A 119 -6.02 -20.75 2.38
N LYS A 120 -6.51 -21.21 1.22
CA LYS A 120 -7.35 -22.41 1.14
C LYS A 120 -6.54 -23.65 1.48
N GLY A 121 -7.08 -24.49 2.35
CA GLY A 121 -6.47 -25.78 2.71
C GLY A 121 -5.24 -25.69 3.61
N LEU A 122 -4.97 -24.53 4.23
CA LEU A 122 -3.92 -24.43 5.24
C LEU A 122 -4.25 -25.29 6.46
N ASP A 123 -3.22 -25.95 6.99
CA ASP A 123 -3.31 -26.70 8.25
C ASP A 123 -3.64 -25.75 9.40
N VAL A 124 -4.76 -26.01 10.07
CA VAL A 124 -5.30 -25.18 11.14
C VAL A 124 -4.52 -25.27 12.45
N ASP A 125 -3.69 -26.31 12.60
CA ASP A 125 -2.84 -26.57 13.77
C ASP A 125 -1.39 -26.11 13.56
N LYS A 126 -1.01 -25.79 12.31
CA LYS A 126 0.29 -25.18 11.99
C LYS A 126 0.39 -23.77 12.56
N LYS A 127 1.56 -23.43 13.11
CA LYS A 127 1.89 -22.07 13.54
C LYS A 127 2.34 -21.23 12.34
N PHE A 128 1.78 -20.03 12.23
CA PHE A 128 2.16 -19.02 11.24
C PHE A 128 2.79 -17.82 11.93
N PRO A 129 3.76 -17.13 11.29
CA PRO A 129 4.33 -15.90 11.81
C PRO A 129 3.27 -14.82 12.05
N TYR A 130 3.53 -13.95 13.02
CA TYR A 130 2.62 -12.88 13.45
C TYR A 130 2.07 -12.05 12.28
N GLU A 131 2.95 -11.62 11.39
CA GLU A 131 2.62 -10.79 10.23
C GLU A 131 1.71 -11.54 9.24
N LYS A 132 1.97 -12.83 9.03
CA LYS A 132 1.17 -13.68 8.15
C LYS A 132 -0.22 -13.93 8.73
N CYS A 133 -0.35 -14.05 10.06
CA CYS A 133 -1.64 -14.13 10.73
C CYS A 133 -2.48 -12.87 10.52
N ILE A 134 -1.89 -11.68 10.65
CA ILE A 134 -2.58 -10.40 10.42
C ILE A 134 -3.01 -10.29 8.96
N GLU A 135 -2.10 -10.57 8.02
CA GLU A 135 -2.39 -10.55 6.59
C GLU A 135 -3.55 -11.51 6.25
N MET A 136 -3.47 -12.77 6.70
CA MET A 136 -4.47 -13.80 6.47
C MET A 136 -5.85 -13.38 6.99
N TYR A 137 -5.92 -12.91 8.23
CA TYR A 137 -7.18 -12.46 8.82
C TYR A 137 -7.81 -11.34 8.00
N ARG A 138 -7.02 -10.33 7.64
CA ARG A 138 -7.55 -9.16 6.94
C ARG A 138 -7.91 -9.45 5.48
N VAL A 139 -7.17 -10.33 4.79
CA VAL A 139 -7.52 -10.76 3.43
C VAL A 139 -8.82 -11.56 3.42
N ILE A 140 -9.01 -12.48 4.36
CA ILE A 140 -10.21 -13.32 4.42
C ILE A 140 -11.45 -12.49 4.82
N THR A 141 -11.31 -11.62 5.82
CA THR A 141 -12.44 -10.87 6.42
C THR A 141 -12.71 -9.52 5.77
N GLY A 142 -11.73 -8.94 5.08
CA GLY A 142 -11.79 -7.56 4.60
C GLY A 142 -11.60 -6.51 5.70
N ALA A 143 -11.10 -6.89 6.89
CA ALA A 143 -10.88 -5.96 7.99
C ALA A 143 -9.90 -4.83 7.62
N CYS A 144 -10.27 -3.59 7.97
CA CYS A 144 -9.45 -2.42 7.69
C CYS A 144 -8.19 -2.39 8.59
N SER A 145 -7.12 -1.74 8.10
CA SER A 145 -5.84 -1.61 8.82
C SER A 145 -6.03 -1.06 10.24
N ALA A 146 -6.69 0.09 10.35
CA ALA A 146 -6.90 0.79 11.60
C ALA A 146 -7.69 -0.07 12.62
N GLY A 147 -8.75 -0.75 12.17
CA GLY A 147 -9.54 -1.64 13.02
C GLY A 147 -8.73 -2.81 13.57
N THR A 148 -7.93 -3.47 12.71
CA THR A 148 -7.07 -4.57 13.16
C THR A 148 -5.97 -4.09 14.11
N LYS A 149 -5.35 -2.93 13.85
CA LYS A 149 -4.35 -2.33 14.74
C LYS A 149 -4.96 -2.01 16.11
N ASN A 150 -6.15 -1.39 16.15
CA ASN A 150 -6.87 -1.11 17.39
C ASN A 150 -7.24 -2.38 18.16
N PHE A 151 -7.68 -3.43 17.48
CA PHE A 151 -7.96 -4.72 18.11
C PHE A 151 -6.71 -5.33 18.77
N ILE A 152 -5.58 -5.36 18.06
CA ILE A 152 -4.31 -5.89 18.58
C ILE A 152 -3.86 -5.11 19.81
N VAL A 153 -3.89 -3.78 19.74
CA VAL A 153 -3.46 -2.89 20.83
C VAL A 153 -4.38 -3.03 22.05
N SER A 154 -5.71 -2.97 21.85
CA SER A 154 -6.69 -3.06 22.95
C SER A 154 -6.64 -4.40 23.68
N ARG A 155 -6.42 -5.50 22.95
CA ARG A 155 -6.26 -6.85 23.52
C ARG A 155 -4.83 -7.15 24.00
N LYS A 156 -3.88 -6.21 23.82
CA LYS A 156 -2.46 -6.36 24.18
C LYS A 156 -1.82 -7.62 23.58
N ILE A 157 -2.21 -7.96 22.34
CA ILE A 157 -1.72 -9.14 21.63
C ILE A 157 -0.23 -8.93 21.32
N GLN A 158 0.61 -9.85 21.80
CA GLN A 158 2.05 -9.79 21.57
C GLN A 158 2.43 -10.35 20.19
N PRO A 159 3.45 -9.78 19.52
CA PRO A 159 4.00 -10.32 18.29
C PRO A 159 4.59 -11.72 18.51
N GLN A 160 3.86 -12.76 18.11
CA GLN A 160 4.30 -14.16 18.17
C GLN A 160 3.61 -14.99 17.09
N ALA A 161 4.06 -16.24 16.91
CA ALA A 161 3.43 -17.15 15.95
C ALA A 161 2.11 -17.73 16.51
N PHE A 162 1.06 -17.79 15.68
CA PHE A 162 -0.26 -18.30 16.06
C PHE A 162 -0.73 -19.43 15.14
N THR A 163 -1.54 -20.34 15.67
CA THR A 163 -2.30 -21.29 14.86
C THR A 163 -3.63 -20.69 14.43
N ILE A 164 -4.24 -21.21 13.36
CA ILE A 164 -5.55 -20.73 12.89
C ILE A 164 -6.62 -20.97 13.97
N ARG A 165 -6.58 -22.10 14.70
CA ARG A 165 -7.48 -22.33 15.84
C ARG A 165 -7.31 -21.28 16.93
N CYS A 166 -6.07 -20.87 17.22
CA CYS A 166 -5.81 -19.79 18.17
C CYS A 166 -6.40 -18.47 17.68
N MET A 167 -6.22 -18.15 16.40
CA MET A 167 -6.79 -16.94 15.79
C MET A 167 -8.32 -16.92 15.85
N VAL A 168 -9.01 -18.03 15.58
CA VAL A 168 -10.48 -18.13 15.69
C VAL A 168 -10.95 -17.84 17.13
N LYS A 169 -10.22 -18.33 18.14
CA LYS A 169 -10.53 -18.04 19.56
C LYS A 169 -10.26 -16.58 19.92
N LEU A 170 -9.11 -16.05 19.50
CA LEU A 170 -8.69 -14.66 19.80
C LEU A 170 -9.63 -13.63 19.18
N THR A 171 -10.11 -13.89 17.97
CA THR A 171 -10.93 -12.95 17.22
C THR A 171 -12.43 -13.09 17.51
N LYS A 172 -12.84 -13.99 18.44
CA LYS A 172 -14.25 -14.22 18.76
C LYS A 172 -14.93 -12.91 19.19
N GLY A 173 -16.01 -12.56 18.49
CA GLY A 173 -16.79 -11.34 18.73
C GLY A 173 -16.30 -10.11 17.97
N GLU A 174 -15.19 -10.22 17.24
CA GLU A 174 -14.64 -9.12 16.43
C GLU A 174 -15.17 -9.17 14.99
N TYR A 175 -14.97 -8.08 14.26
CA TYR A 175 -15.39 -7.95 12.86
C TYR A 175 -14.83 -9.07 11.97
N GLY A 176 -15.72 -9.84 11.33
CA GLY A 176 -15.32 -10.89 10.39
C GLY A 176 -14.88 -12.21 11.04
N ALA A 177 -14.93 -12.34 12.37
CA ALA A 177 -14.54 -13.55 13.08
C ALA A 177 -15.31 -14.80 12.61
N ASN A 178 -16.62 -14.67 12.40
CA ASN A 178 -17.46 -15.78 11.90
C ASN A 178 -17.10 -16.16 10.47
N ALA A 179 -16.78 -15.18 9.61
CA ALA A 179 -16.36 -15.43 8.24
C ALA A 179 -14.98 -16.11 8.20
N PHE A 180 -14.05 -15.69 9.06
CA PHE A 180 -12.74 -16.32 9.21
C PHE A 180 -12.86 -17.77 9.68
N LYS A 181 -13.70 -18.01 10.70
CA LYS A 181 -14.02 -19.34 11.21
C LYS A 181 -14.63 -20.24 10.12
N ALA A 182 -15.63 -19.73 9.40
CA ALA A 182 -16.28 -20.45 8.31
C ALA A 182 -15.33 -20.77 7.15
N PHE A 183 -14.39 -19.87 6.82
CA PHE A 183 -13.40 -20.10 5.75
C PHE A 183 -12.53 -21.35 5.99
N PHE A 184 -12.28 -21.69 7.25
CA PHE A 184 -11.50 -22.87 7.63
C PHE A 184 -12.34 -24.06 8.11
N ASN A 185 -13.68 -24.00 7.97
CA ASN A 185 -14.60 -25.04 8.44
C ASN A 185 -14.41 -25.42 9.92
N LEU A 186 -14.18 -24.42 10.78
CA LEU A 186 -14.01 -24.58 12.24
C LEU A 186 -15.26 -24.20 13.03
#